data_AF-A0A8X6XZE1-F1
#
_entry.id   AF-A0A8X6XZE1-F1
#
_cell.length_a   1.000
_cell.length_b   1.000
_cell.length_c   1.000
_cell.angle_alpha   90.00
_cell.angle_beta   90.00
_cell.angle_gamma   90.00
#
_symmetry.space_group_name_H-M   'P 1'
#
loop_
_entity.id
_entity.type
_entity.pdbx_description
1 polymer ?
#
loop_
_entity_poly.entity_id
_entity_poly.type
_entity_poly.pdbx_seq_one_letter_code
_entity_poly.pdbx_strand_id
1 'polypeptide(L)'
;MVITGWLCRKLRKRFRIEYLGQLREQTQRHRKSRPLTVGEVVVVENSLKNLTLWSLARVIQLIPGKDGHIRVARVKTETGELVRPVQRLYNLELQEPEINLPKDLTDSVNLTVNFALF
;
A
#
# COMPACT_ATOMS: atom_id res chain seq x y z
N MET A 1 -30.69 24.20 -4.66
CA MET A 1 -29.30 23.87 -4.28
C MET A 1 -29.12 22.35 -4.24
N VAL A 2 -28.94 21.68 -5.39
CA VAL A 2 -28.85 20.19 -5.45
C VAL A 2 -27.77 19.68 -6.43
N ILE A 3 -27.06 20.57 -7.12
CA ILE A 3 -26.11 20.21 -8.20
C ILE A 3 -24.72 19.83 -7.67
N THR A 4 -24.33 20.31 -6.48
CA THR A 4 -22.97 20.12 -5.92
C THR A 4 -22.65 18.66 -5.56
N GLY A 5 -23.64 17.87 -5.14
CA GLY A 5 -23.42 16.48 -4.73
C GLY A 5 -22.99 15.54 -5.88
N TRP A 6 -23.47 15.78 -7.10
CA TRP A 6 -23.18 14.92 -8.24
C TRP A 6 -21.74 15.08 -8.75
N LEU A 7 -21.26 16.32 -8.83
CA LEU A 7 -19.90 16.63 -9.27
C LEU A 7 -18.86 16.03 -8.33
N CYS A 8 -19.02 16.21 -7.01
CA CYS A 8 -18.09 15.65 -6.03
C CYS A 8 -18.01 14.12 -6.11
N ARG A 9 -19.15 13.42 -6.29
CA ARG A 9 -19.14 11.96 -6.46
C ARG A 9 -18.41 11.53 -7.73
N LYS A 10 -18.64 12.21 -8.85
CA LYS A 10 -18.01 11.89 -10.14
C LYS A 10 -16.49 12.11 -10.10
N LEU A 11 -16.05 13.24 -9.55
CA LEU A 11 -14.63 13.54 -9.37
C LEU A 11 -13.95 12.53 -8.44
N ARG A 12 -14.53 12.24 -7.27
CA ARG A 12 -13.99 11.22 -6.34
C ARG A 12 -13.83 9.85 -7.00
N LYS A 13 -14.82 9.43 -7.80
CA LYS A 13 -14.73 8.14 -8.52
C LYS A 13 -13.60 8.15 -9.54
N ARG A 14 -13.47 9.23 -10.32
CA ARG A 14 -12.44 9.38 -11.34
C ARG A 14 -11.03 9.40 -10.73
N PHE A 15 -10.78 10.30 -9.79
CA PHE A 15 -9.48 10.41 -9.12
C PHE A 15 -9.05 9.09 -8.48
N ARG A 16 -10.00 8.38 -7.87
CA ARG A 16 -9.72 7.09 -7.26
C ARG A 16 -9.32 6.02 -8.27
N ILE A 17 -9.99 5.95 -9.40
CA ILE A 17 -9.63 4.99 -10.47
C ILE A 17 -8.24 5.33 -11.03
N GLU A 18 -7.98 6.61 -11.31
CA GLU A 18 -6.69 7.08 -11.82
C GLU A 18 -5.55 6.79 -10.84
N TYR A 19 -5.73 7.13 -9.57
CA TYR A 19 -4.74 6.87 -8.51
C TYR A 19 -4.44 5.38 -8.34
N LEU A 20 -5.47 4.53 -8.29
CA LEU A 20 -5.28 3.08 -8.19
C LEU A 20 -4.60 2.49 -9.43
N GLY A 21 -4.86 3.07 -10.62
CA GLY A 21 -4.15 2.73 -11.85
C GLY A 21 -2.66 3.04 -11.76
N GLN A 22 -2.30 4.24 -11.30
CA GLN A 22 -0.91 4.65 -11.08
C GLN A 22 -0.22 3.75 -10.04
N LEU A 23 -0.90 3.45 -8.93
CA LEU A 23 -0.37 2.58 -7.88
C LEU A 23 -0.04 1.17 -8.40
N ARG A 24 -0.92 0.63 -9.26
CA ARG A 24 -0.71 -0.66 -9.92
C ARG A 24 0.50 -0.63 -10.83
N GLU A 25 0.64 0.41 -11.66
CA GLU A 25 1.77 0.57 -12.57
C GLU A 25 3.10 0.70 -11.79
N GLN A 26 3.13 1.57 -10.77
CA GLN A 26 4.31 1.76 -9.94
C GLN A 26 4.70 0.47 -9.22
N THR A 27 3.75 -0.25 -8.63
CA THR A 27 4.04 -1.52 -7.97
C THR A 27 4.62 -2.55 -8.95
N GLN A 28 4.09 -2.63 -10.17
CA GLN A 28 4.63 -3.53 -11.19
C GLN A 28 6.06 -3.14 -11.59
N ARG A 29 6.33 -1.83 -11.73
CA ARG A 29 7.65 -1.30 -12.06
C ARG A 29 8.69 -1.59 -10.97
N HIS A 30 8.32 -1.47 -9.70
CA HIS A 30 9.22 -1.62 -8.57
C HIS A 30 9.20 -3.00 -7.91
N ARG A 31 8.43 -3.96 -8.42
CA ARG A 31 8.21 -5.28 -7.79
C ARG A 31 9.48 -6.08 -7.50
N LYS A 32 10.50 -5.96 -8.35
CA LYS A 32 11.80 -6.62 -8.16
C LYS A 32 12.68 -5.89 -7.16
N SER A 33 12.61 -4.56 -7.15
CA SER A 33 13.42 -3.70 -6.29
C SER A 33 12.87 -3.63 -4.86
N ARG A 34 11.56 -3.83 -4.69
CA ARG A 34 10.87 -3.75 -3.42
C ARG A 34 9.92 -4.93 -3.25
N PRO A 35 10.41 -6.06 -2.71
CA PRO A 35 9.56 -7.17 -2.34
C PRO A 35 8.63 -6.74 -1.18
N LEU A 36 7.45 -7.35 -1.09
CA LEU A 36 6.59 -7.17 0.09
C LEU A 36 7.25 -7.75 1.32
N THR A 37 7.06 -7.08 2.45
CA THR A 37 7.49 -7.57 3.75
C THR A 37 6.30 -7.84 4.67
N VAL A 38 6.50 -8.71 5.66
CA VAL A 38 5.47 -9.00 6.66
C VAL A 38 5.30 -7.77 7.56
N GLY A 39 4.06 -7.37 7.81
CA GLY A 39 3.74 -6.22 8.64
C GLY A 39 3.43 -4.95 7.86
N GLU A 40 3.72 -4.90 6.54
CA GLU A 40 3.40 -3.75 5.68
C GLU A 40 1.90 -3.58 5.43
N VAL A 41 1.49 -2.32 5.24
CA VAL A 41 0.14 -1.96 4.83
C VAL A 41 0.06 -1.92 3.31
N VAL A 42 -0.90 -2.67 2.78
CA VAL A 42 -1.12 -2.83 1.35
C VAL A 42 -2.57 -2.64 0.98
N VAL A 43 -2.78 -2.16 -0.25
CA VAL A 43 -4.08 -2.10 -0.88
C VAL A 43 -4.33 -3.42 -1.60
N VAL A 44 -5.48 -4.03 -1.31
CA VAL A 44 -5.91 -5.31 -1.87
C VAL A 44 -6.89 -5.09 -3.02
N GLU A 45 -6.54 -5.56 -4.22
CA GLU A 45 -7.46 -5.58 -5.35
C GLU A 45 -8.59 -6.59 -5.11
N ASN A 46 -9.84 -6.10 -5.13
CA ASN A 46 -11.02 -6.96 -5.06
C ASN A 46 -11.47 -7.36 -6.48
N SER A 47 -11.69 -8.66 -6.72
CA SER A 47 -12.05 -9.21 -8.04
C SER A 47 -13.47 -8.85 -8.53
N LEU A 48 -14.29 -8.20 -7.71
CA LEU A 48 -15.69 -7.90 -8.02
C LEU A 48 -15.84 -6.68 -8.93
N LYS A 49 -15.47 -6.77 -10.22
CA LYS A 49 -15.80 -5.89 -11.39
C LYS A 49 -15.74 -4.35 -11.22
N ASN A 50 -15.43 -3.85 -10.04
CA ASN A 50 -15.48 -2.48 -9.63
C ASN A 50 -14.12 -2.16 -9.03
N LEU A 51 -13.28 -1.46 -9.81
CA LEU A 51 -12.07 -0.78 -9.33
C LEU A 51 -12.32 0.18 -8.15
N THR A 52 -13.59 0.35 -7.77
CA THR A 52 -14.08 1.23 -6.74
C THR A 52 -14.11 0.56 -5.33
N LEU A 53 -13.61 -0.66 -5.14
CA LEU A 53 -13.70 -1.35 -3.83
C LEU A 53 -12.40 -2.08 -3.46
N TRP A 54 -11.26 -1.40 -3.56
CA TRP A 54 -10.01 -1.95 -3.05
C TRP A 54 -9.94 -1.68 -1.54
N SER A 55 -9.64 -2.72 -0.75
CA SER A 55 -9.60 -2.66 0.71
C SER A 55 -8.17 -2.50 1.21
N LEU A 56 -7.97 -1.77 2.29
CA LEU A 56 -6.69 -1.73 2.99
C LEU A 56 -6.51 -2.98 3.83
N ALA A 57 -5.31 -3.54 3.82
CA ALA A 57 -4.97 -4.71 4.61
C ALA A 57 -3.51 -4.67 5.08
N ARG A 58 -3.22 -5.38 6.16
CA ARG A 58 -1.86 -5.59 6.65
C ARG A 58 -1.37 -6.98 6.26
N VAL A 59 -0.15 -7.10 5.75
CA VAL A 59 0.45 -8.41 5.45
C VAL A 59 0.75 -9.14 6.75
N ILE A 60 0.14 -10.31 6.95
CA ILE A 60 0.38 -11.17 8.13
C ILE A 60 1.45 -12.21 7.82
N GLN A 61 1.40 -12.78 6.62
CA GLN A 61 2.26 -13.90 6.24
C GLN A 61 2.50 -13.91 4.73
N LEU A 62 3.73 -14.24 4.34
CA LEU A 62 4.13 -14.48 2.96
C LEU A 62 4.30 -15.99 2.76
N ILE A 63 3.66 -16.53 1.71
CA ILE A 63 3.67 -17.96 1.42
C ILE A 63 4.51 -18.20 0.16
N PRO A 64 5.73 -18.75 0.30
CA PRO A 64 6.56 -19.13 -0.84
C PRO A 64 6.00 -20.39 -1.51
N GLY A 65 6.17 -20.46 -2.83
CA GLY A 65 5.93 -21.70 -3.58
C GLY A 65 7.09 -22.69 -3.42
N LYS A 66 6.97 -23.84 -4.10
CA LYS A 66 8.02 -24.88 -4.13
C LYS A 66 9.39 -24.35 -4.61
N ASP A 67 9.38 -23.34 -5.47
CA ASP A 67 10.58 -22.71 -6.02
C ASP A 67 11.15 -21.58 -5.13
N GLY A 68 10.67 -21.43 -3.89
CA GLY A 68 11.05 -20.36 -2.96
C GLY A 68 10.47 -18.98 -3.27
N HIS A 69 9.81 -18.81 -4.43
CA HIS A 69 9.24 -17.53 -4.85
C HIS A 69 7.91 -17.23 -4.15
N ILE A 70 7.78 -16.03 -3.60
CA ILE A 70 6.56 -15.57 -2.92
C ILE A 70 5.49 -15.22 -3.96
N ARG A 71 4.47 -16.06 -4.05
CA ARG A 71 3.35 -15.87 -4.99
C ARG A 71 2.08 -15.41 -4.30
N VAL A 72 1.91 -15.76 -3.02
CA VAL A 72 0.70 -15.56 -2.25
C VAL A 72 1.04 -14.94 -0.90
N ALA A 73 0.19 -14.05 -0.41
CA ALA A 73 0.26 -13.53 0.94
C ALA A 73 -1.09 -13.64 1.64
N ARG A 74 -1.03 -13.84 2.95
CA ARG A 74 -2.18 -13.74 3.86
C ARG A 74 -2.19 -12.33 4.42
N VAL A 75 -3.31 -11.65 4.26
CA VAL A 75 -3.49 -10.24 4.65
C VAL A 75 -4.68 -10.11 5.60
N LYS A 76 -4.58 -9.21 6.58
CA LYS A 76 -5.65 -8.87 7.50
C LYS A 76 -6.36 -7.61 7.02
N THR A 77 -7.60 -7.74 6.60
CA THR A 77 -8.54 -6.64 6.37
C THR A 77 -9.39 -6.39 7.63
N GLU A 78 -10.10 -5.27 7.68
CA GLU A 78 -11.06 -4.96 8.75
C GLU A 78 -12.13 -6.06 8.92
N THR A 79 -12.54 -6.68 7.82
CA THR A 79 -13.57 -7.72 7.79
C THR A 79 -13.05 -9.11 8.13
N GLY A 80 -11.74 -9.31 8.21
CA GLY A 80 -11.13 -10.63 8.46
C GLY A 80 -9.87 -10.87 7.65
N GLU A 81 -9.45 -12.12 7.57
CA GLU A 81 -8.23 -12.52 6.86
C GLU A 81 -8.53 -12.99 5.45
N LEU A 82 -7.69 -12.56 4.51
CA LEU A 82 -7.81 -12.91 3.10
C LEU A 82 -6.48 -13.48 2.60
N VAL A 83 -6.58 -14.49 1.74
CA VAL A 83 -5.43 -15.01 1.00
C VAL A 83 -5.51 -14.45 -0.42
N ARG A 84 -4.46 -13.72 -0.82
CA ARG A 84 -4.41 -13.05 -2.11
C ARG A 84 -3.05 -13.21 -2.78
N PRO A 85 -3.02 -13.36 -4.11
CA PRO A 85 -1.77 -13.34 -4.86
C PRO A 85 -1.05 -12.00 -4.64
N VAL A 86 0.28 -12.05 -4.52
CA VAL A 86 1.14 -10.87 -4.39
C VAL A 86 0.92 -9.86 -5.52
N GLN A 87 0.56 -10.33 -6.71
CA GLN A 87 0.28 -9.46 -7.87
C GLN A 87 -0.92 -8.52 -7.67
N ARG A 88 -1.80 -8.84 -6.71
CA ARG A 88 -3.01 -8.08 -6.36
C ARG A 88 -2.87 -7.27 -5.08
N LEU A 89 -1.64 -7.16 -4.57
CA LEU A 89 -1.29 -6.39 -3.40
C LEU A 89 -0.39 -5.23 -3.84
N TYR A 90 -0.77 -4.03 -3.42
CA TYR A 90 -0.08 -2.81 -3.80
C TYR A 90 0.38 -2.06 -2.56
N ASN A 91 1.66 -1.72 -2.51
CA ASN A 91 2.25 -1.04 -1.35
C ASN A 91 1.78 0.41 -1.33
N LEU A 92 1.30 0.88 -0.17
CA LEU A 92 0.83 2.26 -0.02
C LEU A 92 1.98 3.23 0.29
N GLU A 93 2.95 2.78 1.08
CA GLU A 93 4.05 3.62 1.52
C GLU A 93 5.09 3.75 0.42
N LEU A 94 5.57 4.96 0.13
CA LEU A 94 6.88 5.15 -0.48
C LEU A 94 7.88 4.94 0.66
N GLN A 95 8.70 3.89 0.61
CA GLN A 95 9.87 3.88 1.49
C GLN A 95 10.71 5.08 1.07
N GLU A 96 10.86 6.04 1.99
CA GLU A 96 11.89 7.05 1.83
C GLU A 96 13.19 6.28 1.62
N PRO A 97 13.97 6.62 0.58
CA PRO A 97 15.28 6.00 0.45
C PRO A 97 15.98 6.20 1.78
N GLU A 98 16.49 5.13 2.38
CA GLU A 98 17.38 5.26 3.53
C GLU A 98 18.54 6.12 3.07
N ILE A 99 18.44 7.43 3.30
CA ILE A 99 19.56 8.33 3.16
C ILE A 99 20.51 7.80 4.22
N ASN A 100 21.65 7.26 3.80
CA ASN A 100 22.75 6.93 4.69
C ASN A 100 23.30 8.24 5.27
N LEU A 101 22.51 8.88 6.14
CA LEU A 101 22.95 9.97 6.98
C LEU A 101 23.92 9.33 7.98
N PRO A 102 25.09 9.93 8.18
CA PRO A 102 26.04 9.41 9.15
C PRO A 102 25.35 9.41 10.52
N LYS A 103 25.57 8.33 11.29
CA LYS A 103 24.78 7.93 12.48
C LYS A 103 24.76 8.99 13.59
N ASP A 104 25.70 9.91 13.56
CA ASP A 104 25.81 11.09 14.41
C ASP A 104 24.66 12.10 14.23
N LEU A 105 24.01 12.14 13.06
CA LEU A 105 22.88 13.03 12.77
C LEU A 105 21.51 12.38 13.08
N THR A 106 21.42 11.05 13.19
CA THR A 106 20.13 10.37 13.39
C THR A 106 19.58 10.58 14.81
N ASP A 107 20.45 10.76 15.79
CA ASP A 107 20.04 10.98 17.19
C ASP A 107 19.41 12.36 17.39
N SER A 108 19.90 13.38 16.70
CA SER A 108 19.37 14.74 16.77
C SER A 108 18.04 14.90 16.02
N VAL A 109 17.86 14.19 14.90
CA VAL A 109 16.58 14.19 14.16
C VAL A 109 15.47 13.50 14.97
N ASN A 110 15.74 12.33 15.57
CA ASN A 110 14.75 11.61 16.37
C ASN A 110 14.33 12.38 17.65
N LEU A 111 15.24 13.15 18.24
CA LEU A 111 14.93 14.08 19.33
C LEU A 111 14.04 15.25 18.87
N THR A 112 14.31 15.81 17.70
CA THR A 112 13.55 16.95 17.15
C THR A 112 12.13 16.57 16.75
N VAL A 113 11.93 15.38 16.16
CA VAL A 113 10.61 14.89 15.76
C VAL A 113 9.73 14.57 16.98
N ASN A 114 10.32 14.05 18.06
CA ASN A 114 9.60 13.79 19.32
C ASN A 114 9.25 15.09 20.08
N PHE A 115 10.05 16.15 19.95
CA PHE A 115 9.78 17.45 20.58
C PHE A 115 8.69 18.26 19.87
N ALA A 116 8.47 18.02 18.57
CA ALA A 116 7.43 18.70 17.78
C ALA A 116 6.03 18.08 17.91
N LEU A 117 5.91 16.96 18.64
CA LEU A 117 4.64 16.25 18.90
C LEU A 117 4.17 16.34 20.36
N PHE A 118 4.72 17.27 21.14
CA PHE A 118 4.21 17.69 22.46
C PHE A 118 3.89 19.18 22.49
#